data_AF-A0A345Q833-F1
#
_entry.id   AF-A0A345Q833-F1
#
_cell.length_a   1.000
_cell.length_b   1.000
_cell.length_c   1.000
_cell.angle_alpha   90.00
_cell.angle_beta   90.00
_cell.angle_gamma   90.00
#
_symmetry.space_group_name_H-M   'P 1'
#
loop_
_entity.id
_entity.type
_entity.pdbx_description
1 polymer ?
#
loop_
_entity_poly.entity_id
_entity_poly.type
_entity_poly.pdbx_seq_one_letter_code
_entity_poly.pdbx_strand_id
1 'polypeptide(L)' 'MKSVLIVGAVLTLAACGVDGEPIYPTASSAVTLSNHGVSVGTNVALNQGPLWVSLGLGL' A
#
# COMPACT_ATOMS: atom_id res chain seq x y z
N MET A 1 14.14 26.28 -21.52
CA MET A 1 12.86 25.83 -22.15
C MET A 1 12.71 24.32 -22.17
N LYS A 2 13.76 23.53 -22.50
CA LYS A 2 13.67 22.06 -22.56
C LYS A 2 13.32 21.38 -21.21
N SER A 3 13.81 21.91 -20.09
CA SER A 3 13.54 21.36 -18.75
C SER A 3 12.08 21.46 -18.34
N VAL A 4 11.37 22.52 -18.75
CA VAL A 4 9.94 22.71 -18.45
C VAL A 4 9.10 21.64 -19.16
N LEU A 5 9.44 21.31 -20.41
CA LEU A 5 8.77 20.26 -21.17
C LEU A 5 8.98 18.87 -20.56
N ILE A 6 10.18 18.58 -20.03
CA ILE A 6 10.49 17.31 -19.37
C ILE A 6 9.68 17.16 -18.08
N VAL A 7 9.63 18.19 -17.25
CA VAL A 7 8.84 18.16 -15.99
C VAL A 7 7.35 18.00 -16.28
N GLY A 8 6.83 18.72 -17.29
CA GLY A 8 5.43 18.57 -17.72
C GLY A 8 5.11 17.15 -18.19
N ALA A 9 5.98 16.53 -18.98
CA ALA A 9 5.78 15.17 -19.50
C ALA A 9 5.75 14.10 -18.38
N VAL A 10 6.61 14.24 -17.36
CA VAL A 10 6.64 13.31 -16.21
C VAL A 10 5.36 13.42 -15.38
N LEU A 11 4.88 14.63 -15.14
CA LEU A 11 3.63 14.87 -14.40
C LEU A 11 2.41 14.28 -15.11
N THR A 12 2.32 14.43 -16.44
CA THR A 12 1.21 13.84 -17.22
C THR A 12 1.24 12.32 -17.24
N LEU A 13 2.42 11.71 -17.20
CA LEU A 13 2.56 10.25 -17.18
C LEU A 13 2.19 9.66 -15.82
N ALA A 14 2.54 10.35 -14.72
CA ALA A 14 2.11 9.98 -13.37
C ALA A 14 0.58 10.13 -13.19
N ALA A 15 -0.02 11.13 -13.83
CA ALA A 15 -1.48 11.33 -13.81
C ALA A 15 -2.25 10.25 -14.59
N CYS A 16 -1.64 9.61 -15.61
CA CYS A 16 -2.28 8.50 -16.32
C CYS A 16 -2.39 7.22 -15.45
N GLY A 17 -1.67 7.14 -14.33
CA GLY A 17 -1.69 6.01 -13.40
C GLY A 17 -2.60 6.18 -12.18
N VAL A 18 -3.33 7.30 -12.04
CA VAL A 18 -4.21 7.53 -10.88
C VAL A 18 -5.60 6.91 -11.03
N ASP A 19 -5.98 6.49 -12.23
CA ASP A 19 -7.28 5.89 -12.54
C ASP A 19 -7.18 4.35 -12.65
N GLY A 20 -6.59 3.74 -11.63
CA GLY A 20 -6.51 2.28 -11.52
C GLY A 20 -7.83 1.70 -11.01
N GLU A 21 -8.24 0.56 -11.59
CA GLU A 21 -9.35 -0.28 -11.11
C GLU A 21 -9.28 -0.45 -9.57
N PRO A 22 -10.41 -0.43 -8.84
CA PRO A 22 -10.41 -0.53 -7.39
C PRO A 22 -9.60 -1.73 -6.90
N ILE A 23 -8.59 -1.43 -6.12
CA ILE A 23 -7.63 -2.40 -5.59
C ILE A 23 -8.18 -2.92 -4.28
N TYR A 24 -8.32 -4.24 -4.13
CA TYR A 24 -8.90 -4.85 -2.94
C TYR A 24 -7.79 -5.13 -1.91
N PRO A 25 -7.67 -4.32 -0.84
CA PRO A 25 -6.72 -4.60 0.23
C PRO A 25 -7.07 -5.90 0.95
N THR A 26 -6.04 -6.62 1.37
CA THR A 26 -6.17 -7.74 2.31
C THR A 26 -5.91 -7.23 3.72
N ALA A 27 -6.93 -7.21 4.56
CA ALA A 27 -6.78 -6.93 5.98
C ALA A 27 -6.80 -8.25 6.78
N SER A 28 -5.76 -8.52 7.54
CA SER A 28 -5.69 -9.66 8.46
C SER A 28 -5.56 -9.17 9.90
N SER A 29 -6.37 -9.73 10.79
CA SER A 29 -6.32 -9.47 12.22
C SER A 29 -6.09 -10.79 12.94
N ALA A 30 -5.11 -10.83 13.82
CA ALA A 30 -4.73 -12.01 14.59
C ALA A 30 -4.70 -11.65 16.08
N VAL A 31 -5.38 -12.47 16.88
CA VAL A 31 -5.30 -12.43 18.34
C VAL A 31 -4.51 -13.65 18.78
N THR A 32 -3.35 -13.42 19.40
CA THR A 32 -2.49 -14.49 19.89
C THR A 32 -2.62 -14.56 21.41
N LEU A 33 -3.09 -15.70 21.90
CA LEU A 33 -3.12 -16.03 23.32
C LEU A 33 -1.93 -16.91 23.65
N SER A 34 -1.17 -16.52 24.66
CA SER A 34 -0.06 -17.30 25.20
C SER A 34 -0.10 -17.32 26.73
N ASN A 35 0.64 -18.23 27.35
CA ASN A 35 0.80 -18.23 28.81
C ASN A 35 1.40 -16.94 29.38
N HIS A 36 1.98 -16.08 28.52
CA HIS A 36 2.61 -14.81 28.91
C HIS A 36 1.72 -13.59 28.65
N GLY A 37 0.51 -13.78 28.10
CA GLY A 37 -0.44 -12.71 27.82
C GLY A 37 -1.13 -12.81 26.47
N VAL A 38 -1.87 -11.75 26.14
CA VAL A 38 -2.63 -11.61 24.88
C VAL A 38 -2.00 -10.51 24.06
N SER A 39 -1.70 -10.80 22.79
CA SER A 39 -1.28 -9.80 21.81
C SER A 39 -2.27 -9.74 20.66
N VAL A 40 -2.45 -8.55 20.11
CA VAL A 40 -3.34 -8.31 18.97
C VAL A 40 -2.52 -7.66 17.87
N GLY A 41 -2.48 -8.31 16.71
CA GLY A 41 -1.81 -7.82 15.51
C GLY A 41 -2.81 -7.61 14.39
N THR A 42 -2.78 -6.45 13.75
CA THR A 42 -3.53 -6.15 12.52
C THR A 42 -2.54 -5.85 11.41
N ASN A 43 -2.76 -6.40 10.24
CA ASN A 43 -1.94 -6.16 9.06
C ASN A 43 -2.83 -5.83 7.87
N VAL A 44 -2.44 -4.82 7.10
CA VAL A 44 -3.10 -4.43 5.86
C VAL A 44 -2.08 -4.56 4.75
N ALA A 45 -2.41 -5.34 3.73
CA ALA A 45 -1.57 -5.55 2.56
C ALA A 45 -2.30 -5.10 1.29
N LEU A 46 -1.57 -4.42 0.43
CA LEU A 46 -1.98 -4.03 -0.92
C LEU A 46 -1.09 -4.79 -1.91
N ASN A 47 -1.73 -5.44 -2.87
CA ASN A 47 -1.03 -6.14 -3.94
C ASN A 47 -1.51 -5.61 -5.29
N GLN A 48 -0.62 -4.99 -6.05
CA GLN A 48 -0.89 -4.32 -7.33
C GLN A 48 0.16 -4.71 -8.37
N GLY A 49 -0.09 -5.83 -9.06
CA GLY A 49 0.85 -6.40 -10.01
C GLY A 49 2.20 -6.69 -9.35
N PRO A 50 3.32 -6.08 -9.80
CA PRO A 50 4.63 -6.25 -9.17
C PRO A 50 4.84 -5.42 -7.89
N LEU A 51 3.90 -4.53 -7.55
CA LEU A 51 3.98 -3.67 -6.36
C LEU A 51 3.27 -4.34 -5.18
N TRP A 52 4.00 -4.55 -4.09
CA TRP A 52 3.48 -5.10 -2.85
C TRP A 52 3.81 -4.16 -1.69
N VAL A 53 2.79 -3.73 -0.94
CA VAL A 53 2.94 -2.84 0.22
C VAL A 53 2.18 -3.46 1.37
N SER A 54 2.82 -3.61 2.52
CA SER A 54 2.17 -4.09 3.75
C SER A 54 2.48 -3.16 4.92
N LEU A 55 1.46 -2.93 5.75
CA LEU A 55 1.56 -2.22 7.03
C LEU A 55 0.99 -3.11 8.13
N GLY A 56 1.79 -3.33 9.18
CA GLY A 56 1.39 -4.05 10.38
C GLY A 56 1.39 -3.14 11.61
N LEU A 57 0.38 -3.29 12.46
CA LEU A 57 0.27 -2.66 13.78
C LEU A 57 -0.02 -3.76 14.80
N GLY A 58 0.72 -3.78 15.91
CA GLY A 58 0.54 -4.76 16.98
C GLY A 58 0.68 -4.16 18.37
N LEU A 59 -0.08 -4.68 19.32
CA LEU A 59 -0.05 -4.38 20.75
C LEU A 59 0.12 -5.67 21.57
#